data_AF-X1N834-F1
#
_entry.id   AF-X1N834-F1
#
_cell.length_a   1.000
_cell.length_b   1.000
_cell.length_c   1.000
_cell.angle_alpha   90.00
_cell.angle_beta   90.00
_cell.angle_gamma   90.00
#
_symmetry.space_group_name_H-M   'P 1'
#
loop_
_entity.id
_entity.type
_entity.pdbx_description
1 polymer ?
#
loop_
_entity_poly.entity_id
_entity_poly.type
_entity_poly.pdbx_seq_one_letter_code
_entity_poly.pdbx_strand_id
1 'polypeptide(L)'
;MHTENFMKRNTLYKFLLFLFIASFCVILIANRDNDTNKDIGTNILFIAVDDLRPALGCFGDSLAITPNIDCLSKQGVIFSRAYVQAASCAPSRTSMLTGLRPNEVEVTNHITHFRDTRPNVVTLPQLFKLHNYET
;
A
#
# COMPACT_ATOMS: atom_id res chain seq x y z
N MET A 1 -42.82 40.44 -44.07
CA MET A 1 -43.11 39.57 -42.90
C MET A 1 -42.44 38.19 -42.94
N HIS A 2 -41.72 37.79 -44.01
CA HIS A 2 -41.18 36.42 -44.11
C HIS A 2 -39.74 36.24 -43.59
N THR A 3 -38.94 37.31 -43.47
CA THR A 3 -37.52 37.28 -43.11
C THR A 3 -37.23 37.26 -41.61
N GLU A 4 -38.07 37.86 -40.77
CA GLU A 4 -37.87 37.86 -39.29
C GLU A 4 -38.02 36.46 -38.68
N ASN A 5 -38.96 35.65 -39.19
CA ASN A 5 -39.18 34.27 -38.73
C ASN A 5 -37.99 33.35 -39.09
N PHE A 6 -37.29 33.63 -40.20
CA PHE A 6 -36.11 32.87 -40.59
C PHE A 6 -34.90 33.16 -39.68
N MET A 7 -34.71 34.43 -39.31
CA MET A 7 -33.61 34.86 -38.44
C MET A 7 -33.80 34.35 -37.00
N LYS A 8 -35.03 34.42 -36.45
CA LYS A 8 -35.36 33.85 -35.13
C LYS A 8 -35.18 32.33 -35.08
N ARG A 9 -35.53 31.62 -36.16
CA ARG A 9 -35.37 30.17 -36.26
C ARG A 9 -33.90 29.74 -36.32
N ASN A 10 -33.04 30.51 -37.00
CA ASN A 10 -31.60 30.23 -37.02
C ASN A 10 -30.92 30.52 -35.66
N THR A 11 -31.35 31.58 -34.96
CA THR A 11 -30.91 31.85 -33.58
C THR A 11 -31.36 30.74 -32.62
N LEU A 12 -32.59 30.24 -32.77
CA LEU A 12 -33.14 29.14 -31.97
C LEU A 12 -32.35 27.83 -32.18
N TYR A 13 -32.01 27.47 -33.42
CA TYR A 13 -31.20 26.27 -33.69
C TYR A 13 -29.78 26.39 -33.14
N LYS A 14 -29.17 27.58 -33.18
CA LYS A 14 -27.86 27.82 -32.55
C LYS A 14 -27.92 27.67 -31.03
N PHE A 15 -28.99 28.16 -30.40
CA PHE A 15 -29.20 28.03 -28.96
C PHE A 15 -29.45 26.57 -28.55
N LEU A 16 -30.28 25.84 -29.29
CA LEU A 16 -30.53 24.42 -29.06
C LEU A 16 -29.28 23.56 -29.27
N LEU A 17 -28.48 23.87 -30.31
CA LEU A 17 -27.20 23.20 -30.56
C LEU A 17 -26.18 23.48 -29.44
N PHE A 18 -26.12 24.72 -28.94
CA PHE A 18 -25.28 25.07 -27.81
C PHE A 18 -25.69 24.31 -26.54
N LEU A 19 -27.00 24.23 -26.24
CA LEU A 19 -27.51 23.45 -25.10
C LEU A 19 -27.19 21.96 -25.23
N PHE A 20 -27.30 21.41 -26.45
CA PHE A 20 -26.97 20.01 -26.71
C PHE A 20 -25.47 19.74 -26.51
N ILE A 21 -24.59 20.61 -27.02
CA ILE A 21 -23.14 20.50 -26.84
C ILE A 21 -22.76 20.65 -25.37
N ALA A 22 -23.35 21.61 -24.65
CA ALA A 22 -23.10 21.80 -23.23
C ALA A 22 -23.53 20.58 -22.40
N SER A 23 -24.71 20.00 -22.68
CA SER A 23 -25.17 18.78 -22.04
C SER A 23 -24.27 17.59 -22.34
N PHE A 24 -23.84 17.42 -23.60
CA PHE A 24 -22.92 16.37 -24.00
C PHE A 24 -21.55 16.51 -23.32
N CYS A 25 -21.01 17.73 -23.21
CA CYS A 25 -19.77 17.99 -22.47
C CYS A 25 -19.89 17.64 -20.98
N VAL A 26 -21.01 17.94 -20.32
CA VAL A 26 -21.23 17.57 -18.91
C VAL A 26 -21.26 16.05 -18.75
N ILE A 27 -21.90 15.32 -19.66
CA ILE A 27 -21.95 13.85 -19.65
C ILE A 27 -20.55 13.26 -19.85
N LEU A 28 -19.74 13.82 -20.75
CA LEU A 28 -18.36 13.35 -20.96
C LEU A 28 -17.46 13.59 -19.74
N ILE A 29 -17.62 14.73 -19.05
CA ILE A 29 -16.86 15.02 -17.82
C ILE A 29 -17.29 14.05 -16.70
N ALA A 30 -18.58 13.80 -16.53
CA ALA A 30 -19.09 12.91 -15.48
C ALA A 30 -18.64 11.45 -15.66
N ASN A 31 -18.41 10.99 -16.90
CA ASN A 31 -17.95 9.63 -17.17
C ASN A 31 -16.42 9.46 -17.06
N ARG A 32 -15.66 10.53 -16.88
CA ARG A 32 -14.19 10.49 -16.81
C ARG A 32 -13.67 9.89 -15.49
N ASP A 33 -14.45 9.95 -14.41
CA ASP A 33 -14.04 9.49 -13.07
C ASP A 33 -14.35 8.02 -12.80
N ASN A 34 -14.91 7.29 -13.76
CA ASN A 34 -15.22 5.85 -13.62
C ASN A 34 -14.06 4.92 -13.97
N ASP A 35 -12.88 5.44 -14.31
CA ASP A 35 -11.67 4.62 -14.38
C ASP A 35 -11.09 4.44 -12.98
N THR A 36 -11.90 3.87 -12.08
CA THR A 36 -11.42 3.26 -10.84
C THR A 36 -10.79 1.93 -11.22
N ASN A 37 -9.73 1.96 -12.02
CA ASN A 37 -8.70 0.95 -11.92
C ASN A 37 -8.08 1.20 -10.55
N LYS A 38 -8.77 0.72 -9.51
CA LYS A 38 -8.29 0.68 -8.14
C LYS A 38 -7.06 -0.19 -8.27
N ASP A 39 -5.91 0.46 -8.43
CA ASP A 39 -4.61 -0.19 -8.51
C ASP A 39 -4.43 -0.86 -7.16
N ILE A 40 -4.90 -2.10 -7.06
CA ILE A 40 -4.69 -2.95 -5.90
C ILE A 40 -3.19 -3.18 -5.97
N GLY A 41 -2.45 -2.34 -5.24
CA GLY A 41 -1.00 -2.35 -5.26
C GLY A 41 -0.44 -3.75 -5.01
N THR A 42 0.82 -3.97 -5.34
CA THR A 42 1.46 -5.29 -5.27
C THR A 42 1.16 -6.03 -3.96
N ASN A 43 0.74 -7.29 -4.07
CA ASN A 43 0.54 -8.17 -2.92
C ASN A 43 1.86 -8.36 -2.16
N ILE A 44 1.80 -8.33 -0.84
CA ILE A 44 2.98 -8.40 0.02
C ILE A 44 2.90 -9.64 0.89
N LEU A 45 3.85 -10.55 0.70
CA LEU A 45 4.05 -11.71 1.55
C LEU A 45 5.21 -11.43 2.52
N PHE A 46 4.87 -11.17 3.78
CA PHE A 46 5.86 -10.97 4.85
C PHE A 46 6.12 -12.28 5.59
N ILE A 47 7.34 -12.84 5.45
CA ILE A 47 7.75 -14.08 6.11
C ILE A 47 8.70 -13.74 7.27
N ALA A 48 8.26 -13.97 8.50
CA ALA A 48 9.09 -13.86 9.69
C ALA A 48 9.35 -15.24 10.30
N VAL A 49 10.62 -15.57 10.53
CA VAL A 49 11.04 -16.85 11.14
C VAL A 49 11.54 -16.57 12.56
N ASP A 50 11.04 -17.34 13.53
CA ASP A 50 11.44 -17.17 14.94
C ASP A 50 12.84 -17.72 15.18
N ASP A 51 13.66 -16.97 15.91
CA ASP A 51 15.03 -17.32 16.32
C ASP A 51 16.01 -17.73 15.20
N LEU A 52 15.70 -17.42 13.94
CA LEU A 52 16.56 -17.76 12.80
C LEU A 52 17.75 -16.81 12.69
N ARG A 53 18.95 -17.36 12.94
CA ARG A 53 20.23 -16.76 12.52
C ARG A 53 20.49 -17.05 11.02
N PRO A 54 21.44 -16.38 10.35
CA PRO A 54 21.74 -16.62 8.91
C PRO A 54 22.51 -17.93 8.66
N ALA A 55 22.08 -19.03 9.29
CA ALA A 55 22.57 -20.39 9.04
C ALA A 55 21.79 -21.00 7.86
N LEU A 56 22.03 -20.44 6.67
CA LEU A 56 21.34 -20.76 5.43
C LEU A 56 22.39 -20.92 4.31
N GLY A 57 22.09 -21.75 3.32
CA GLY A 57 22.98 -21.98 2.16
C GLY A 57 23.31 -20.69 1.41
N CYS A 58 22.31 -19.81 1.21
CA CYS A 58 22.49 -18.50 0.57
C CYS A 58 23.36 -17.51 1.38
N PHE A 59 23.65 -17.80 2.65
CA PHE A 59 24.60 -17.07 3.49
C PHE A 59 25.95 -17.80 3.66
N GLY A 60 26.16 -18.90 2.93
CA GLY A 60 27.44 -19.64 2.90
C GLY A 60 27.53 -20.81 3.90
N ASP A 61 26.44 -21.17 4.59
CA ASP A 61 26.42 -22.35 5.45
C ASP A 61 26.35 -23.63 4.60
N SER A 62 27.45 -24.39 4.56
CA SER A 62 27.55 -25.62 3.77
C SER A 62 26.84 -26.82 4.38
N LEU A 63 26.40 -26.74 5.64
CA LEU A 63 25.67 -27.80 6.34
C LEU A 63 24.14 -27.58 6.28
N ALA A 64 23.71 -26.34 6.06
CA ALA A 64 22.29 -26.00 5.98
C ALA A 64 21.63 -26.56 4.71
N ILE A 65 20.53 -27.29 4.87
CA ILE A 65 19.71 -27.78 3.75
C ILE A 65 18.50 -26.86 3.60
N THR A 66 18.64 -25.80 2.80
CA THR A 66 17.64 -24.71 2.69
C THR A 66 17.20 -24.41 1.26
N PRO A 67 16.87 -25.42 0.43
CA PRO A 67 16.74 -25.26 -1.02
C PRO A 67 15.68 -24.22 -1.44
N ASN A 68 14.59 -24.08 -0.69
CA ASN A 68 13.53 -23.12 -1.00
C ASN A 68 13.93 -21.67 -0.69
N ILE A 69 14.61 -21.44 0.45
CA ILE A 69 15.11 -20.11 0.82
C ILE A 69 16.26 -19.72 -0.12
N ASP A 70 17.12 -20.67 -0.48
CA ASP A 70 18.21 -20.45 -1.43
C ASP A 70 17.66 -20.15 -2.83
N CYS A 71 16.57 -20.80 -3.25
CA CYS A 71 15.88 -20.48 -4.51
C CYS A 71 15.28 -19.07 -4.47
N LEU A 72 14.58 -18.71 -3.40
CA LEU A 72 14.01 -17.36 -3.22
C LEU A 72 15.10 -16.28 -3.27
N SER A 73 16.27 -16.56 -2.69
CA SER A 73 17.40 -15.62 -2.67
C SER A 73 17.93 -15.26 -4.07
N LYS A 74 17.78 -16.15 -5.06
CA LYS A 74 18.18 -15.92 -6.45
C LYS A 74 17.19 -15.04 -7.23
N GLN A 75 15.98 -14.87 -6.72
CA GLN A 75 14.90 -14.09 -7.34
C GLN A 75 14.73 -12.71 -6.69
N GLY A 76 15.58 -12.36 -5.72
CA GLY A 76 15.47 -11.14 -4.95
C GLY A 76 16.81 -10.56 -4.56
N VAL A 77 16.81 -9.76 -3.49
CA VAL A 77 17.99 -9.09 -2.96
C VAL A 77 18.30 -9.63 -1.57
N ILE A 78 19.56 -10.02 -1.36
CA ILE A 78 20.06 -10.45 -0.04
C ILE A 78 20.74 -9.28 0.64
N PHE A 79 20.34 -9.00 1.88
CA PHE A 79 21.03 -8.05 2.76
C PHE A 79 21.99 -8.80 3.69
N SER A 80 23.29 -8.75 3.41
CA SER A 80 24.33 -9.41 4.23
C SER A 80 24.59 -8.75 5.58
N ARG A 81 24.01 -7.57 5.82
CA ARG A 81 24.20 -6.74 7.01
C ARG A 81 22.87 -6.22 7.55
N ALA A 82 21.91 -7.12 7.76
CA ALA A 82 20.63 -6.81 8.40
C ALA A 82 20.69 -7.15 9.90
N TYR A 83 20.29 -6.22 10.77
CA TYR A 83 20.35 -6.37 12.23
C TYR A 83 19.02 -5.94 12.87
N VAL A 84 18.60 -6.67 13.90
CA VAL A 84 17.45 -6.32 14.75
C VAL A 84 17.82 -5.27 15.78
N GLN A 85 16.85 -4.49 16.24
CA GLN A 85 17.04 -3.44 17.24
C GLN A 85 17.12 -4.02 18.66
N ALA A 86 16.60 -5.24 18.86
CA ALA A 86 16.71 -6.00 20.09
C ALA A 86 16.77 -7.51 19.77
N ALA A 87 17.66 -8.25 20.41
CA ALA A 87 17.75 -9.71 20.30
C ALA A 87 16.74 -10.41 21.23
N SER A 88 15.49 -9.96 21.20
CA SER A 88 14.38 -10.49 21.99
C SER A 88 13.08 -10.36 21.21
N CYS A 89 12.24 -11.41 21.24
CA CYS A 89 11.11 -11.59 20.34
C CYS A 89 10.11 -10.42 20.38
N ALA A 90 9.58 -10.08 21.57
CA ALA A 90 8.54 -9.05 21.69
C ALA A 90 9.05 -7.62 21.40
N PRO A 91 10.20 -7.18 21.95
CA PRO A 91 10.82 -5.91 21.58
C PRO A 91 11.15 -5.81 20.08
N SER A 92 11.72 -6.86 19.48
CA SER A 92 12.09 -6.90 18.06
C SER A 92 10.86 -6.81 17.14
N ARG A 93 9.85 -7.66 17.38
CA ARG A 93 8.61 -7.69 16.58
C ARG A 93 7.84 -6.38 16.69
N THR A 94 7.72 -5.83 17.90
CA THR A 94 7.06 -4.54 18.11
C THR A 94 7.80 -3.44 17.37
N SER A 95 9.13 -3.41 17.48
CA SER A 95 9.95 -2.40 16.82
C SER A 95 9.77 -2.45 15.30
N MET A 96 9.90 -3.63 14.71
CA MET A 96 9.73 -3.87 13.29
C MET A 96 8.33 -3.50 12.78
N LEU A 97 7.27 -3.90 13.50
CA LEU A 97 5.90 -3.70 13.04
C LEU A 97 5.40 -2.26 13.28
N THR A 98 6.02 -1.48 14.15
CA THR A 98 5.65 -0.08 14.39
C THR A 98 6.56 0.92 13.68
N GLY A 99 7.73 0.49 13.22
CA GLY A 99 8.77 1.37 12.69
C GLY A 99 9.50 2.20 13.76
N LEU A 100 9.24 1.93 15.04
CA LEU A 100 9.85 2.63 16.18
C LEU A 100 10.90 1.74 16.85
N ARG A 101 11.94 2.32 17.43
CA ARG A 101 12.93 1.58 18.23
C ARG A 101 12.32 1.09 19.55
N PRO A 102 12.88 0.04 20.19
CA PRO A 102 12.37 -0.50 21.45
C PRO A 102 12.22 0.54 22.58
N ASN A 103 13.09 1.55 22.62
CA ASN A 103 13.03 2.65 23.59
C ASN A 103 11.97 3.70 23.23
N GLU A 104 11.62 3.87 21.96
CA GLU A 104 10.57 4.81 21.51
C GLU A 104 9.18 4.23 21.76
N VAL A 105 9.02 2.91 21.56
CA VAL A 105 7.77 2.18 21.86
C VAL A 105 7.69 1.69 23.30
N GLU A 106 8.78 1.80 24.06
CA GLU A 106 8.89 1.43 25.49
C GLU A 106 8.58 -0.05 25.78
N VAL A 107 8.82 -0.93 24.78
CA VAL A 107 8.70 -2.38 24.93
C VAL A 107 10.09 -2.99 24.96
N THR A 108 10.58 -3.27 26.16
CA THR A 108 11.91 -3.87 26.41
C THR A 108 11.85 -5.27 27.02
N ASN A 109 10.65 -5.79 27.27
CA ASN A 109 10.39 -7.08 27.88
C ASN A 109 9.25 -7.81 27.13
N HIS A 110 8.81 -8.96 27.65
CA HIS A 110 7.76 -9.80 27.06
C HIS A 110 6.36 -9.60 27.65
N ILE A 111 6.20 -8.67 28.58
CA ILE A 111 4.98 -8.45 29.37
C ILE A 111 4.27 -7.17 28.90
N THR A 112 5.03 -6.10 28.67
CA THR A 112 4.51 -4.80 28.24
C THR A 112 3.92 -4.91 26.84
N HIS A 113 2.63 -4.64 26.71
CA HIS A 113 1.98 -4.57 25.42
C HIS A 113 2.15 -3.18 24.82
N PHE A 114 2.50 -3.08 23.54
CA PHE A 114 2.85 -1.81 22.91
C PHE A 114 1.69 -0.80 22.85
N ARG A 115 0.44 -1.27 22.95
CA ARG A 115 -0.73 -0.38 23.04
C ARG A 115 -0.88 0.27 24.41
N ASP A 116 -0.25 -0.27 25.44
CA ASP A 116 -0.31 0.32 26.79
C ASP A 116 0.58 1.56 26.85
N THR A 117 1.70 1.56 26.11
CA THR A 117 2.68 2.66 26.04
C THR A 117 2.42 3.59 24.86
N ARG A 118 2.00 3.05 23.71
CA ARG A 118 1.72 3.77 22.46
C ARG A 118 0.36 3.36 21.88
N PRO A 119 -0.76 3.81 22.46
CA PRO A 119 -2.10 3.35 22.07
C PRO A 119 -2.46 3.63 20.61
N ASN A 120 -1.94 4.73 20.05
CA ASN A 120 -2.30 5.21 18.70
C ASN A 120 -1.24 4.92 17.64
N VAL A 121 -0.19 4.15 17.93
CA VAL A 121 0.84 3.85 16.93
C VAL A 121 0.23 3.01 15.80
N VAL A 122 0.46 3.42 14.56
CA VAL A 122 0.00 2.67 13.39
C VAL A 122 1.02 1.56 13.13
N THR A 123 0.57 0.31 13.08
CA THR A 123 1.43 -0.81 12.70
C THR A 123 1.47 -1.00 11.20
N LEU A 124 2.49 -1.70 10.69
CA LEU A 124 2.63 -2.08 9.29
C LEU A 124 1.35 -2.70 8.71
N PRO A 125 0.75 -3.76 9.29
CA PRO A 125 -0.50 -4.32 8.76
C PRO A 125 -1.69 -3.34 8.90
N GLN A 126 -1.74 -2.51 9.94
CA GLN A 126 -2.80 -1.49 10.04
C GLN A 126 -2.69 -0.44 8.93
N LEU A 127 -1.47 -0.02 8.60
CA LEU A 127 -1.24 0.90 7.48
C LEU A 127 -1.74 0.28 6.18
N PHE A 128 -1.39 -0.99 5.91
CA PHE A 128 -1.91 -1.71 4.75
C PHE A 128 -3.45 -1.75 4.72
N LYS A 129 -4.08 -2.10 5.85
CA LYS A 129 -5.55 -2.13 5.97
C LYS A 129 -6.20 -0.77 5.72
N LEU A 130 -5.61 0.33 6.21
CA LEU A 130 -6.06 1.69 5.94
C LEU A 130 -5.98 2.06 4.44
N HIS A 131 -5.10 1.38 3.69
CA HIS A 131 -4.89 1.56 2.26
C HIS A 131 -5.53 0.46 1.39
N ASN A 132 -6.60 -0.19 1.87
CA ASN A 132 -7.40 -1.19 1.15
C ASN A 132 -6.69 -2.53 0.86
N TYR A 133 -5.65 -2.87 1.60
CA TYR A 133 -5.12 -4.25 1.61
C TYR A 133 -5.89 -5.13 2.59
N GLU A 134 -5.99 -6.41 2.27
CA GLU A 134 -6.42 -7.43 3.21
C GLU A 134 -5.24 -7.86 4.09
N THR A 135 -5.43 -7.85 5.41
CA THR A 135 -4.40 -8.15 6.42
C THR A 135 -4.99 -8.93 7.59
#